data_AF-A5KLD0-F1
#
_entry.id   AF-A5KLD0-F1
#
_cell.length_a   1.000
_cell.length_b   1.000
_cell.length_c   1.000
_cell.angle_alpha   90.00
_cell.angle_beta   90.00
_cell.angle_gamma   90.00
#
_symmetry.space_group_name_H-M   'P 1'
#
loop_
_entity.id
_entity.type
_entity.pdbx_description
1 polymer ?
#
loop_
_entity_poly.entity_id
_entity_poly.type
_entity_poly.pdbx_seq_one_letter_code
_entity_poly.pdbx_strand_id
1 'polypeptide(L)'
;MGWKEAFLLSVARVVLGGFIFSNLFSILYSLAGGILSLIVMGILKKTGKFTVVGVSVCGGVFHNVGQLAVAMAVVQTYEVGYYFPVLLIAGLLTGMLIGMISAEVLKRTKNLRLKE
;
A
#
# COMPACT_ATOMS: atom_id res chain seq x y z
N MET A 1 0.92 -16.26 -5.92
CA MET A 1 1.40 -15.50 -4.75
C MET A 1 0.38 -15.62 -3.63
N GLY A 2 0.76 -16.31 -2.56
CA GLY A 2 0.03 -16.31 -1.31
C GLY A 2 0.19 -14.99 -0.53
N TRP A 3 -0.59 -14.87 0.55
CA TRP A 3 -0.59 -13.71 1.45
C TRP A 3 0.79 -13.47 2.08
N LYS A 4 1.54 -14.55 2.34
CA LYS A 4 2.84 -14.53 2.97
C LYS A 4 3.92 -13.95 2.06
N GLU A 5 3.94 -14.33 0.77
CA GLU A 5 4.91 -13.76 -0.18
C GLU A 5 4.64 -12.28 -0.42
N ALA A 6 3.36 -11.87 -0.49
CA ALA A 6 3.00 -10.46 -0.68
C ALA A 6 3.44 -9.58 0.52
N PHE A 7 3.28 -10.09 1.75
CA PHE A 7 3.76 -9.42 2.95
C PHE A 7 5.30 -9.31 2.95
N LEU A 8 6.00 -10.41 2.70
CA LEU A 8 7.46 -10.43 2.70
C LEU A 8 8.04 -9.48 1.63
N LEU A 9 7.44 -9.45 0.44
CA LEU A 9 7.83 -8.54 -0.63
C LEU A 9 7.63 -7.07 -0.22
N SER A 10 6.51 -6.75 0.43
CA SER A 10 6.22 -5.39 0.91
C SER A 10 7.21 -4.94 1.97
N VAL A 11 7.52 -5.82 2.94
CA VAL A 11 8.52 -5.55 3.98
C VAL A 11 9.91 -5.38 3.36
N ALA A 12 10.33 -6.29 2.48
CA ALA A 12 11.62 -6.19 1.82
C ALA A 12 11.76 -4.90 1.01
N ARG A 13 10.71 -4.49 0.27
CA ARG A 13 10.68 -3.22 -0.47
C ARG A 13 10.89 -2.03 0.46
N VAL A 14 10.17 -1.96 1.57
CA VAL A 14 10.23 -0.82 2.50
C VAL A 14 11.57 -0.76 3.21
N VAL A 15 12.07 -1.90 3.68
CA VAL A 15 13.37 -1.97 4.37
C VAL A 15 14.51 -1.64 3.42
N LEU A 16 14.61 -2.31 2.27
CA LEU A 16 15.68 -2.06 1.30
C LEU A 16 15.59 -0.65 0.71
N GLY A 17 14.39 -0.19 0.35
CA GLY A 17 14.18 1.16 -0.17
C GLY A 17 14.55 2.24 0.85
N GLY A 18 14.23 2.02 2.12
CA GLY A 18 14.59 2.97 3.17
C GLY A 18 16.06 2.96 3.54
N PHE A 19 16.77 1.83 3.48
CA PHE A 19 18.22 1.79 3.69
C PHE A 19 19.00 2.46 2.55
N ILE A 20 18.53 2.34 1.31
CA ILE A 20 19.24 2.90 0.14
C ILE A 20 18.93 4.39 -0.04
N PHE A 21 17.68 4.81 0.19
CA PHE A 21 17.21 6.15 -0.20
C PHE A 21 16.60 6.98 0.94
N SER A 22 16.54 6.48 2.18
CA SER A 22 15.80 7.17 3.26
C SER A 22 16.45 7.04 4.65
N ASN A 23 15.71 7.48 5.67
CA ASN A 23 16.12 7.43 7.08
C ASN A 23 15.30 6.39 7.85
N LEU A 24 15.78 5.99 9.03
CA LEU A 24 15.14 4.99 9.89
C LEU A 24 13.68 5.32 10.24
N PHE A 25 13.39 6.60 10.45
CA PHE A 25 12.03 7.09 10.69
C PHE A 25 11.09 6.87 9.51
N SER A 26 11.54 7.14 8.28
CA SER A 26 10.76 6.92 7.06
C SER A 26 10.44 5.44 6.84
N ILE A 27 11.36 4.54 7.20
CA ILE A 27 11.12 3.09 7.19
C ILE A 27 9.97 2.76 8.13
N LEU A 28 10.00 3.27 9.36
CA LEU A 28 9.01 2.98 10.39
C LEU A 28 7.60 3.40 9.95
N TYR A 29 7.47 4.62 9.41
CA TYR A 29 6.18 5.15 8.99
C TYR A 29 5.67 4.41 7.73
N SER A 30 6.55 4.17 6.75
CA SER A 30 6.19 3.42 5.53
C SER A 30 5.78 1.98 5.82
N LEU A 31 6.42 1.35 6.81
CA LEU A 31 6.12 -0.01 7.23
C LEU A 31 4.76 -0.07 7.92
N ALA A 32 4.47 0.89 8.82
CA ALA A 32 3.17 0.98 9.48
C ALA A 32 2.03 1.20 8.48
N GLY A 33 2.21 2.15 7.55
CA GLY A 33 1.30 2.32 6.42
C GLY A 33 1.15 1.02 5.62
N GLY A 34 2.27 0.36 5.32
CA GLY A 34 2.34 -0.87 4.51
C GLY A 34 1.52 -2.01 5.12
N ILE A 35 1.67 -2.21 6.43
CA ILE A 35 0.93 -3.22 7.18
C ILE A 35 -0.57 -2.90 7.18
N LEU A 36 -0.96 -1.66 7.48
CA LEU A 36 -2.36 -1.25 7.49
C LEU A 36 -3.01 -1.44 6.11
N SER A 37 -2.32 -1.03 5.06
CA SER A 37 -2.71 -1.20 3.67
C SER A 37 -2.94 -2.67 3.31
N LEU A 38 -2.00 -3.54 3.68
CA LEU A 38 -2.14 -4.99 3.45
C LEU A 38 -3.35 -5.54 4.20
N ILE A 39 -3.54 -5.23 5.48
CA ILE A 39 -4.69 -5.72 6.25
C ILE A 39 -6.02 -5.35 5.55
N VAL A 40 -6.16 -4.08 5.14
CA VAL A 40 -7.37 -3.60 4.46
C VAL A 40 -7.58 -4.31 3.12
N MET A 41 -6.54 -4.42 2.30
CA MET A 41 -6.62 -5.13 1.01
C MET A 41 -7.02 -6.59 1.19
N GLY A 42 -6.55 -7.25 2.27
CA GLY A 42 -6.86 -8.64 2.57
C GLY A 42 -8.32 -8.86 2.95
N ILE A 43 -8.85 -7.96 3.77
CA ILE A 43 -10.26 -7.97 4.17
C ILE A 43 -11.14 -7.73 2.93
N LEU A 44 -10.86 -6.67 2.15
CA LEU A 44 -11.64 -6.32 0.97
C LEU A 44 -11.63 -7.44 -0.09
N LYS A 45 -10.48 -8.08 -0.28
CA LYS A 45 -10.35 -9.21 -1.21
C LYS A 45 -11.15 -10.42 -0.76
N LYS A 46 -11.22 -10.71 0.56
CA LYS A 46 -12.06 -11.78 1.11
C LYS A 46 -13.55 -11.51 0.94
N THR A 47 -13.98 -10.26 0.92
CA THR A 47 -15.39 -9.89 0.71
C THR A 47 -15.88 -10.19 -0.71
N GLY A 48 -14.98 -10.26 -1.71
CA GLY A 48 -15.33 -10.57 -3.10
C GLY A 48 -16.19 -9.52 -3.84
N LYS A 49 -16.57 -8.43 -3.16
CA LYS A 49 -17.42 -7.35 -3.70
C LYS A 49 -16.63 -6.26 -4.43
N PHE A 50 -15.31 -6.25 -4.33
CA PHE A 50 -14.45 -5.19 -4.84
C PHE A 50 -13.62 -5.66 -6.04
N THR A 51 -13.47 -4.78 -7.03
CA THR A 51 -12.56 -5.00 -8.16
C THR A 51 -11.10 -4.85 -7.73
N VAL A 52 -10.16 -5.35 -8.54
CA VAL A 52 -8.72 -5.16 -8.32
C VAL A 52 -8.37 -3.67 -8.16
N VAL A 53 -9.02 -2.81 -8.95
CA VAL A 53 -8.86 -1.36 -8.86
C VAL A 53 -9.38 -0.82 -7.52
N GLY A 54 -10.57 -1.23 -7.09
CA GLY A 54 -11.14 -0.80 -5.81
C GLY A 54 -10.30 -1.22 -4.60
N VAL A 55 -9.79 -2.47 -4.60
CA VAL A 55 -8.87 -2.96 -3.56
C VAL A 55 -7.58 -2.15 -3.54
N SER A 56 -7.04 -1.80 -4.72
CA SER A 56 -5.83 -0.99 -4.85
C SER A 56 -6.02 0.46 -4.39
N VAL A 57 -7.15 1.09 -4.72
CA VAL A 57 -7.49 2.44 -4.26
C VAL A 57 -7.60 2.49 -2.74
N CYS A 58 -8.36 1.57 -2.14
CA CYS A 58 -8.44 1.49 -0.67
C CYS A 58 -7.06 1.21 -0.07
N GLY A 59 -6.30 0.28 -0.66
CA GLY A 59 -4.92 -0.01 -0.24
C GLY A 59 -4.04 1.24 -0.21
N GLY A 60 -4.02 2.03 -1.30
CA GLY A 60 -3.21 3.25 -1.40
C GLY A 60 -3.63 4.34 -0.42
N VAL A 61 -4.95 4.52 -0.22
CA VAL A 61 -5.48 5.47 0.77
C VAL A 61 -5.05 5.08 2.18
N PHE A 62 -5.30 3.83 2.59
CA PHE A 62 -4.95 3.36 3.93
C PHE A 62 -3.44 3.24 4.16
N HIS A 63 -2.64 3.08 3.09
CA HIS A 63 -1.18 3.17 3.15
C HIS A 63 -0.75 4.55 3.66
N ASN A 64 -1.26 5.60 3.02
CA ASN A 64 -0.97 6.99 3.38
C ASN A 64 -1.54 7.36 4.76
N VAL A 65 -2.75 6.90 5.08
CA VAL A 65 -3.35 7.13 6.41
C VAL A 65 -2.51 6.49 7.51
N GLY A 66 -2.09 5.24 7.35
CA GLY A 66 -1.29 4.54 8.36
C GLY A 66 0.10 5.15 8.52
N GLN A 67 0.73 5.55 7.41
CA GLN A 67 2.01 6.26 7.45
C GLN A 67 1.88 7.59 8.19
N LEU A 68 0.84 8.37 7.89
CA LEU A 68 0.62 9.66 8.51
C LEU A 68 0.27 9.54 10.00
N ALA A 69 -0.58 8.57 10.38
CA ALA A 69 -0.96 8.34 11.76
C ALA A 69 0.25 8.06 12.65
N VAL A 70 1.17 7.20 12.18
CA VAL A 70 2.41 6.90 12.93
C VAL A 70 3.38 8.08 12.88
N ALA A 71 3.47 8.80 11.76
CA ALA A 71 4.28 10.02 11.69
C ALA A 71 3.82 11.07 12.72
N MET A 72 2.51 11.31 12.85
CA MET A 72 1.96 12.23 13.86
C MET A 72 2.24 11.75 15.29
N ALA A 73 2.10 10.44 15.56
CA ALA A 73 2.39 9.87 16.87
C ALA A 73 3.88 9.99 17.26
N VAL A 74 4.79 9.80 16.31
CA VAL A 74 6.24 9.79 16.56
C VAL A 74 6.83 11.20 16.56
N VAL A 75 6.43 12.06 15.63
CA VAL A 75 6.99 13.43 15.49
C VAL A 75 6.31 14.41 16.46
N GLN A 76 5.20 14.04 17.11
CA GLN A 76 4.47 14.85 18.11
C GLN A 76 4.03 16.24 17.60
N THR A 77 4.01 16.44 16.28
CA THR A 77 3.56 17.67 15.63
C THR A 77 2.27 17.38 14.85
N TYR A 78 1.19 18.06 15.22
CA TYR A 78 -0.11 17.94 14.53
C TYR A 78 -0.10 18.59 13.13
N GLU A 79 0.94 19.39 12.82
CA GLU A 79 1.13 20.06 11.53
C GLU A 79 1.20 19.08 10.35
N VAL A 80 1.66 17.85 10.59
CA VAL A 80 1.71 16.81 9.56
C VAL A 80 0.29 16.44 9.08
N GLY A 81 -0.74 16.63 9.92
CA GLY A 81 -2.15 16.42 9.56
C GLY A 81 -2.63 17.30 8.40
N TYR A 82 -1.98 18.44 8.14
CA TYR A 82 -2.32 19.30 6.99
C TYR A 82 -2.04 18.63 5.63
N TYR A 83 -1.12 17.66 5.59
CA TYR A 83 -0.85 16.87 4.40
C TYR A 83 -1.91 15.80 4.12
N PHE A 84 -2.79 15.51 5.08
CA PHE A 84 -3.81 14.47 4.97
C PHE A 84 -4.69 14.58 3.71
N PRO A 85 -5.34 15.73 3.39
CA PRO A 85 -6.16 15.84 2.19
C PRO A 85 -5.35 15.62 0.90
N VAL A 86 -4.12 16.13 0.83
CA VAL A 86 -3.23 15.95 -0.31
C VAL A 86 -2.84 14.48 -0.46
N LEU A 87 -2.49 13.83 0.65
CA LEU A 87 -2.15 12.40 0.70
C LEU A 87 -3.33 11.50 0.35
N LEU A 88 -4.56 11.87 0.70
CA LEU A 88 -5.76 11.14 0.31
C LEU A 88 -5.97 11.20 -1.22
N ILE A 89 -5.86 12.39 -1.81
CA ILE A 89 -5.97 12.57 -3.26
C ILE A 89 -4.86 11.78 -3.96
N ALA A 90 -3.62 11.90 -3.48
CA ALA A 90 -2.48 11.16 -4.02
C ALA A 90 -2.68 9.64 -3.90
N GLY A 91 -3.17 9.15 -2.76
CA GLY A 91 -3.44 7.72 -2.52
C GLY A 91 -4.55 7.18 -3.43
N LEU A 92 -5.58 7.99 -3.68
CA LEU A 92 -6.66 7.65 -4.61
C LEU A 92 -6.17 7.58 -6.06
N LEU A 93 -5.44 8.62 -6.52
CA LEU A 93 -4.91 8.68 -7.89
C LEU A 93 -3.89 7.56 -8.15
N THR A 94 -2.90 7.42 -7.28
CA THR A 94 -1.88 6.37 -7.41
C THR A 94 -2.49 4.98 -7.26
N GLY A 95 -3.39 4.78 -6.28
CA GLY A 95 -4.10 3.53 -6.09
C GLY A 95 -4.96 3.14 -7.31
N MET A 96 -5.61 4.11 -7.97
CA MET A 96 -6.36 3.87 -9.19
C MET A 96 -5.44 3.45 -10.33
N LEU A 97 -4.37 4.21 -10.58
CA LEU A 97 -3.40 3.91 -11.65
C LEU A 97 -2.77 2.53 -11.46
N ILE A 98 -2.28 2.23 -10.25
CA ILE A 98 -1.70 0.92 -9.91
C ILE A 98 -2.73 -0.19 -10.08
N GLY A 99 -3.98 0.07 -9.70
CA GLY A 99 -5.09 -0.87 -9.84
C GLY A 99 -5.40 -1.20 -11.29
N MET A 100 -5.46 -0.19 -12.15
CA MET A 100 -5.69 -0.35 -13.60
C MET A 100 -4.56 -1.13 -14.26
N ILE A 101 -3.31 -0.77 -13.96
CA ILE A 101 -2.13 -1.48 -14.47
C ILE A 101 -2.15 -2.94 -13.99
N SER A 102 -2.42 -3.16 -12.71
CA SER A 102 -2.50 -4.51 -12.14
C SER A 102 -3.60 -5.36 -12.78
N ALA A 103 -4.76 -4.77 -13.09
CA ALA A 103 -5.84 -5.47 -13.78
C ALA A 103 -5.45 -5.89 -15.21
N GLU A 104 -4.78 -5.00 -15.96
CA GLU A 104 -4.30 -5.30 -17.32
C GLU A 104 -3.17 -6.34 -17.31
N VAL A 105 -2.23 -6.24 -16.36
CA VAL A 105 -1.18 -7.24 -16.14
C VAL A 105 -1.82 -8.59 -15.81
N LEU A 106 -2.74 -8.65 -14.84
CA LEU A 106 -3.43 -9.88 -14.48
C LEU A 106 -4.17 -10.50 -15.67
N LYS A 107 -4.80 -9.69 -16.53
CA LYS A 107 -5.48 -10.18 -17.74
C LYS A 107 -4.51 -10.84 -18.72
N ARG A 108 -3.32 -10.27 -18.92
CA ARG A 108 -2.29 -10.81 -19.83
C ARG A 108 -1.55 -12.00 -19.23
N THR A 109 -1.25 -11.96 -17.94
CA THR A 109 -0.55 -13.05 -17.24
C THR A 109 -1.47 -14.24 -16.95
N LYS A 110 -2.80 -14.10 -17.04
CA LYS A 110 -3.74 -15.23 -16.93
C LYS A 110 -3.50 -16.30 -18.00
N ASN A 111 -3.00 -15.92 -19.18
CA ASN A 111 -2.59 -16.84 -20.24
C ASN A 111 -1.21 -17.47 -20.00
N LEU A 112 -0.41 -16.86 -19.13
CA LEU A 112 0.86 -17.37 -18.62
C LEU A 112 0.66 -18.13 -17.31
N ARG A 113 -0.44 -18.92 -17.17
CA ARG A 113 -0.55 -19.91 -16.09
C ARG A 113 0.65 -20.86 -16.21
N LEU A 114 1.74 -20.49 -15.55
CA LEU A 114 2.73 -21.39 -15.02
C LEU A 114 1.91 -22.44 -14.27
N LYS A 115 1.96 -23.67 -14.81
CA LYS A 115 1.58 -24.90 -14.13
C LYS A 115 2.05 -24.80 -12.67
N GLU A 116 1.13 -24.58 -11.77
CA GLU A 116 1.18 -25.16 -10.44
C GLU A 116 0.31 -26.41 -10.49
#